data_AF-A0A976JQV3-F1
#
_entry.id   AF-A0A976JQV3-F1
#
_cell.length_a   1.000
_cell.length_b   1.000
_cell.length_c   1.000
_cell.angle_alpha   90.00
_cell.angle_beta   90.00
_cell.angle_gamma   90.00
#
_symmetry.space_group_name_H-M   'P 1'
#
loop_
_entity.id
_entity.type
_entity.pdbx_description
1 polymer ?
#
loop_
_entity_poly.entity_id
_entity_poly.type
_entity_poly.pdbx_seq_one_letter_code
_entity_poly.pdbx_strand_id
1 'polypeptide(L)'
;MNSENNQIEIYQTADGQTEIEVRLETDTVWLTQAQMVALFGRDVSVISRHIRNALKEGEVTEKSNLQKMQIANSDRPVTCYDLDVVISVGYRIKSTQGVQFRRWATQRLKEYLVQGYTLNRSRFEKNAAELEQALALIQKAALSPELSGGAGRGLVDIVSRYTQTFLWLQRYDEGLLEEPPGETGGKLPSADEAMAALGQLKQQLIERGEATALFAQVREHGLAGIFGNLDQSVFGEPAYPTVESKAAHLLYFVVKNHPFADGNKRSGAFLFVDFLHRNGRLLNSDGYPIINDTGLAALTLLVAESDPKQKETLIRLIMNMLSCNKE
;
A
#
# COMPACT_ATOMS: atom_id res chain seq x y z
N MET A 1 -9.21 -0.30 -40.14
CA MET A 1 -9.82 -1.61 -40.46
C MET A 1 -9.20 -2.62 -39.53
N ASN A 2 -10.07 -3.28 -38.77
CA ASN A 2 -9.80 -4.17 -37.64
C ASN A 2 -9.02 -5.42 -38.06
N SER A 3 -8.09 -5.82 -37.20
CA SER A 3 -7.82 -7.21 -36.86
C SER A 3 -7.43 -7.22 -35.38
N GLU A 4 -8.43 -7.27 -34.49
CA GLU A 4 -8.18 -7.48 -33.08
C GLU A 4 -7.58 -8.87 -32.87
N ASN A 5 -6.56 -8.92 -32.00
CA ASN A 5 -5.81 -10.10 -31.59
C ASN A 5 -6.74 -11.17 -31.03
N ASN A 6 -7.17 -12.10 -31.87
CA ASN A 6 -7.84 -13.32 -31.45
C ASN A 6 -6.76 -14.34 -31.03
N GLN A 7 -6.13 -14.13 -29.86
CA GLN A 7 -5.26 -15.15 -29.27
C GLN A 7 -6.15 -16.32 -28.83
N ILE A 8 -5.81 -17.53 -29.27
CA ILE A 8 -6.48 -18.77 -28.86
C ILE A 8 -5.54 -19.45 -27.88
N GLU A 9 -5.91 -19.53 -26.60
CA GLU A 9 -5.24 -20.44 -25.67
C GLU A 9 -5.95 -21.79 -25.68
N ILE A 10 -5.19 -22.86 -25.93
CA ILE A 10 -5.71 -24.24 -25.97
C ILE A 10 -5.56 -24.85 -24.58
N TYR A 11 -6.67 -25.14 -23.91
CA TYR A 11 -6.65 -26.07 -22.78
C TYR A 11 -6.55 -27.50 -23.32
N GLN A 12 -5.41 -28.15 -23.10
CA GLN A 12 -5.24 -29.59 -23.34
C GLN A 12 -5.38 -30.36 -22.02
N THR A 13 -6.26 -31.35 -22.00
CA THR A 13 -6.28 -32.36 -20.92
C THR A 13 -4.95 -33.13 -20.91
N ALA A 14 -4.52 -33.64 -19.75
CA ALA A 14 -3.23 -34.35 -19.60
C ALA A 14 -3.07 -35.57 -20.53
N ASP A 15 -4.16 -36.03 -21.12
CA ASP A 15 -4.27 -37.22 -21.95
C ASP A 15 -4.24 -36.86 -23.46
N GLY A 16 -4.18 -35.57 -23.81
CA GLY A 16 -4.16 -35.05 -25.18
C GLY A 16 -5.47 -35.22 -25.96
N GLN A 17 -6.54 -35.74 -25.35
CA GLN A 17 -7.77 -36.11 -26.05
C GLN A 17 -8.82 -35.00 -26.16
N THR A 18 -8.67 -33.90 -25.43
CA THR A 18 -9.65 -32.80 -25.46
C THR A 18 -8.92 -31.50 -25.70
N GLU A 19 -9.02 -30.98 -26.93
CA GLU A 19 -8.70 -29.59 -27.26
C GLU A 19 -10.00 -28.78 -27.19
N ILE A 20 -10.05 -27.84 -26.24
CA ILE A 20 -11.12 -26.86 -26.22
C ILE A 20 -10.54 -25.57 -26.79
N GLU A 21 -11.02 -25.19 -27.97
CA GLU A 21 -10.74 -23.89 -28.55
C GLU A 21 -11.47 -22.83 -27.72
N VAL A 22 -10.70 -21.95 -27.12
CA VAL A 22 -11.21 -20.90 -26.24
C VAL A 22 -11.07 -19.56 -26.94
N ARG A 23 -12.18 -18.81 -27.05
CA ARG A 23 -12.14 -17.42 -27.50
C ARG A 23 -11.76 -16.51 -26.34
N LEU A 24 -10.67 -15.77 -26.51
CA LEU A 24 -10.30 -14.67 -25.63
C LEU A 24 -10.93 -13.39 -26.17
N GLU A 25 -11.80 -12.77 -25.39
CA GLU A 25 -12.41 -11.48 -25.73
C GLU A 25 -12.52 -10.66 -24.44
N THR A 26 -11.95 -9.45 -24.44
CA THR A 26 -11.95 -8.53 -23.28
C THR A 26 -11.30 -9.11 -22.02
N ASP A 27 -10.09 -9.69 -22.15
CA ASP A 27 -9.30 -10.28 -21.05
C ASP A 27 -9.96 -11.42 -20.28
N THR A 28 -11.03 -12.01 -20.81
CA THR A 28 -11.66 -13.20 -20.24
C THR A 28 -11.92 -14.27 -21.30
N VAL A 29 -12.16 -15.47 -20.79
CA VAL A 29 -12.38 -16.70 -21.55
C VAL A 29 -13.88 -16.96 -21.61
N TRP A 30 -14.42 -17.15 -22.82
CA TRP A 30 -15.84 -17.44 -23.01
C TRP A 30 -16.08 -18.89 -23.47
N LEU A 31 -16.85 -19.66 -22.70
CA LEU A 31 -17.25 -21.03 -23.02
C LEU A 31 -18.77 -21.15 -23.19
N THR A 32 -19.18 -21.88 -24.22
CA THR A 32 -20.55 -22.38 -24.33
C THR A 32 -20.80 -23.53 -23.34
N GLN A 33 -22.07 -23.81 -23.08
CA GLN A 33 -22.44 -24.96 -22.25
C GLN A 33 -21.97 -26.30 -22.84
N ALA A 34 -21.95 -26.43 -24.16
CA ALA A 34 -21.44 -27.63 -24.84
C ALA A 34 -19.93 -27.81 -24.61
N GLN A 35 -19.14 -26.73 -24.65
CA GLN A 35 -17.72 -26.77 -24.31
C GLN A 35 -17.49 -27.13 -22.84
N MET A 36 -18.30 -26.62 -21.91
CA MET A 36 -18.21 -27.02 -20.50
C MET A 36 -18.59 -28.50 -20.27
N VAL A 37 -19.53 -29.04 -21.04
CA VAL A 37 -19.86 -30.48 -21.03
C VAL A 37 -18.65 -31.31 -21.44
N ALA A 38 -17.97 -30.91 -22.52
CA ALA A 38 -16.75 -31.57 -22.97
C ALA A 38 -15.60 -31.41 -21.95
N LEU A 39 -15.44 -30.22 -21.38
CA LEU A 39 -14.39 -29.90 -20.40
C LEU A 39 -14.48 -30.74 -19.12
N PHE A 40 -15.70 -30.93 -18.62
CA PHE A 40 -15.93 -31.53 -17.31
C PHE A 40 -16.45 -32.97 -17.36
N GLY A 41 -16.85 -33.45 -18.53
CA GLY A 41 -17.27 -34.83 -18.76
C GLY A 41 -18.57 -35.15 -18.04
N ARG A 42 -19.52 -34.21 -18.14
CA ARG A 42 -20.81 -34.27 -17.44
C ARG A 42 -21.93 -33.86 -18.35
N ASP A 43 -23.10 -34.43 -18.11
CA ASP A 43 -24.30 -34.12 -18.90
C ASP A 43 -24.67 -32.63 -18.83
N VAL A 44 -25.25 -32.14 -19.92
CA VAL A 44 -25.76 -30.75 -20.06
C VAL A 44 -26.66 -30.36 -18.87
N SER A 45 -27.47 -31.29 -18.38
CA SER A 45 -28.37 -31.07 -17.24
C SER A 45 -27.63 -30.80 -15.93
N VAL A 46 -26.47 -31.44 -15.73
CA VAL A 46 -25.61 -31.26 -14.55
C VAL A 46 -24.92 -29.90 -14.63
N ILE A 47 -24.36 -29.54 -15.79
CA ILE A 47 -23.76 -28.22 -16.02
C ILE A 47 -24.80 -27.11 -15.80
N SER A 48 -26.00 -27.25 -16.40
CA SER A 48 -27.11 -26.30 -16.23
C SER A 48 -27.53 -26.12 -14.78
N ARG A 49 -27.50 -27.19 -13.98
CA ARG A 49 -27.81 -27.12 -12.55
C ARG A 49 -26.74 -26.34 -11.79
N HIS A 50 -25.45 -26.59 -12.07
CA HIS A 50 -24.37 -25.90 -11.38
C HIS A 50 -24.29 -24.41 -11.72
N ILE A 51 -24.52 -24.03 -12.98
CA ILE A 51 -24.60 -22.61 -13.37
C ILE A 51 -25.73 -21.90 -12.62
N ARG A 52 -26.93 -22.50 -12.59
CA ARG A 52 -28.07 -21.93 -11.87
C ARG A 52 -27.79 -21.80 -10.37
N ASN A 53 -27.12 -22.78 -9.77
CA ASN A 53 -26.74 -22.71 -8.36
C ASN A 53 -25.72 -21.59 -8.11
N ALA A 54 -24.70 -21.44 -8.97
CA ALA A 54 -23.71 -20.38 -8.85
C ALA A 54 -24.34 -18.97 -8.91
N LEU A 55 -25.30 -18.77 -9.81
CA LEU A 55 -26.07 -17.52 -9.91
C LEU A 55 -26.98 -17.31 -8.70
N LYS A 56 -27.68 -18.36 -8.24
CA LYS A 56 -28.59 -18.29 -7.09
C LYS A 56 -27.86 -18.02 -5.78
N GLU A 57 -26.67 -18.59 -5.62
CA GLU A 57 -25.82 -18.42 -4.44
C GLU A 57 -25.03 -17.10 -4.48
N GLY A 58 -25.11 -16.36 -5.59
CA GLY A 58 -24.46 -15.05 -5.75
C GLY A 58 -22.95 -15.12 -5.96
N GLU A 59 -22.41 -16.29 -6.33
CA GLU A 59 -20.98 -16.42 -6.66
C GLU A 59 -20.63 -15.73 -7.98
N VAL A 60 -21.60 -15.63 -8.89
CA VAL A 60 -21.49 -14.99 -10.21
C VAL A 60 -22.80 -14.25 -10.51
N THR A 61 -22.77 -13.24 -11.37
CA THR A 61 -23.96 -12.44 -11.73
C THR A 61 -24.30 -12.53 -13.21
N GLU A 62 -25.59 -12.56 -13.54
CA GLU A 62 -26.01 -12.73 -14.94
C GLU A 62 -25.56 -11.58 -15.86
N LYS A 63 -25.45 -10.35 -15.34
CA LYS A 63 -25.15 -9.15 -16.15
C LYS A 63 -23.71 -9.08 -16.63
N SER A 64 -22.76 -9.57 -15.84
CA SER A 64 -21.33 -9.53 -16.17
C SER A 64 -20.81 -10.83 -16.77
N ASN A 65 -21.43 -11.96 -16.43
CA ASN A 65 -20.83 -13.28 -16.66
C ASN A 65 -21.49 -14.08 -17.81
N LEU A 66 -22.51 -13.53 -18.48
CA LEU A 66 -23.19 -14.17 -19.61
C LEU A 66 -23.25 -13.23 -20.82
N GLN A 67 -22.92 -13.78 -21.99
CA GLN A 67 -23.00 -13.04 -23.25
C GLN A 67 -23.65 -13.90 -24.34
N LYS A 68 -24.53 -13.31 -25.16
CA LYS A 68 -25.05 -13.97 -26.35
C LYS A 68 -24.13 -13.68 -27.53
N MET A 69 -23.49 -14.71 -28.07
CA MET A 69 -22.51 -14.58 -29.15
C MET A 69 -22.99 -15.30 -30.41
N GLN A 70 -22.68 -14.74 -31.58
CA GLN A 70 -22.87 -15.45 -32.84
C GLN A 70 -21.68 -16.40 -33.08
N ILE A 71 -21.98 -17.67 -33.34
CA ILE A 71 -20.98 -18.70 -33.62
C ILE A 71 -21.20 -19.28 -35.01
N ALA A 72 -20.11 -19.63 -35.71
CA ALA A 72 -20.13 -19.99 -37.14
C ALA A 72 -21.07 -21.18 -37.48
N ASN A 73 -21.38 -22.03 -36.50
CA ASN A 73 -22.21 -23.23 -36.67
C ASN A 73 -23.65 -23.07 -36.09
N SER A 74 -24.12 -21.85 -35.85
CA SER A 74 -25.47 -21.60 -35.34
C SER A 74 -26.11 -20.38 -36.00
N ASP A 75 -27.33 -20.55 -36.52
CA ASP A 75 -28.16 -19.46 -37.06
C ASP A 75 -28.70 -18.52 -35.97
N ARG A 76 -28.56 -18.90 -34.70
CA ARG A 76 -29.03 -18.13 -33.53
C ARG A 76 -27.89 -17.84 -32.55
N PRO A 77 -27.89 -16.66 -31.89
CA PRO A 77 -26.93 -16.36 -30.84
C PRO A 77 -26.96 -17.41 -29.72
N VAL A 78 -25.79 -17.92 -29.36
CA VAL A 78 -25.60 -18.90 -28.29
C VAL A 78 -25.12 -18.19 -27.03
N THR A 79 -25.62 -18.62 -25.87
CA THR A 79 -25.14 -18.11 -24.58
C THR A 79 -23.76 -18.69 -24.27
N CYS A 80 -22.80 -17.79 -24.07
CA CYS A 80 -21.47 -18.08 -23.56
C CYS A 80 -21.37 -17.60 -22.11
N TYR A 81 -20.50 -18.26 -21.36
CA TYR A 81 -20.23 -18.03 -19.96
C TYR A 81 -18.74 -17.71 -19.79
N ASP A 82 -18.44 -16.72 -18.98
CA ASP A 82 -17.06 -16.28 -18.77
C ASP A 82 -16.28 -17.23 -17.84
N LEU A 83 -15.00 -16.89 -17.62
CA LEU A 83 -14.09 -17.67 -16.82
C LEU A 83 -14.58 -17.88 -15.37
N ASP A 84 -15.23 -16.89 -14.76
CA ASP A 84 -15.72 -16.97 -13.38
C ASP A 84 -16.80 -18.05 -13.24
N VAL A 85 -17.72 -18.10 -14.21
CA VAL A 85 -18.75 -19.16 -14.25
C VAL A 85 -18.11 -20.52 -14.46
N VAL A 86 -17.14 -20.62 -15.38
CA VAL A 86 -16.43 -21.88 -15.66
C VAL A 86 -15.68 -22.38 -14.43
N ILE A 87 -15.02 -21.47 -13.70
CA ILE A 87 -14.35 -21.79 -12.42
C ILE A 87 -15.36 -22.26 -11.38
N SER A 88 -16.44 -21.49 -11.13
CA SER A 88 -17.46 -21.87 -10.14
C SER A 88 -18.06 -23.25 -10.43
N VAL A 89 -18.41 -23.51 -11.70
CA VAL A 89 -18.92 -24.81 -12.15
C VAL A 89 -17.85 -25.90 -11.97
N GLY A 90 -16.61 -25.65 -12.37
CA GLY A 90 -15.49 -26.58 -12.24
C GLY A 90 -15.20 -26.98 -10.79
N TYR A 91 -15.42 -26.09 -9.82
CA TYR A 91 -15.28 -26.42 -8.40
C TYR A 91 -16.42 -27.26 -7.83
N ARG A 92 -17.63 -27.14 -8.41
CA ARG A 92 -18.82 -27.89 -7.98
C ARG A 92 -18.90 -29.30 -8.59
N ILE A 93 -18.15 -29.56 -9.66
CA ILE A 93 -18.18 -30.83 -10.37
C ILE A 93 -17.28 -31.88 -9.69
N LYS A 94 -17.90 -32.99 -9.32
CA LYS A 94 -17.24 -34.20 -8.80
C LYS A 94 -16.90 -35.16 -9.95
N SER A 95 -15.95 -34.81 -10.83
CA SER A 95 -15.42 -35.71 -11.88
C SER A 95 -13.90 -35.70 -11.90
N THR A 96 -13.28 -36.74 -12.48
CA THR A 96 -11.82 -36.80 -12.69
C THR A 96 -11.34 -35.60 -13.51
N GLN A 97 -12.08 -35.23 -14.55
CA GLN A 97 -11.80 -34.05 -15.37
C GLN A 97 -11.96 -32.74 -14.57
N GLY A 98 -12.98 -32.63 -13.70
CA GLY A 98 -13.11 -31.50 -12.77
C GLY A 98 -11.95 -31.39 -11.78
N VAL A 99 -11.41 -32.53 -11.30
CA VAL A 99 -10.19 -32.54 -10.47
C VAL A 99 -8.98 -32.04 -11.26
N GLN A 100 -8.80 -32.49 -12.50
CA GLN A 100 -7.72 -32.03 -13.38
C GLN A 100 -7.82 -30.53 -13.67
N PHE A 101 -9.00 -30.04 -14.03
CA PHE A 101 -9.27 -28.61 -14.24
C PHE A 101 -8.91 -27.79 -13.01
N ARG A 102 -9.37 -28.17 -11.81
CA ARG A 102 -9.02 -27.45 -10.57
C ARG A 102 -7.52 -27.42 -10.30
N ARG A 103 -6.81 -28.53 -10.54
CA ARG A 103 -5.35 -28.59 -10.39
C ARG A 103 -4.67 -27.62 -11.35
N TRP A 104 -5.07 -27.64 -12.62
CA TRP A 104 -4.55 -26.74 -13.64
C TRP A 104 -4.83 -25.27 -13.32
N ALA A 105 -6.09 -24.91 -13.00
CA ALA A 105 -6.49 -23.54 -12.69
C ALA A 105 -5.75 -23.01 -11.46
N THR A 106 -5.65 -23.82 -10.40
CA THR A 106 -4.89 -23.45 -9.19
C THR A 106 -3.39 -23.28 -9.49
N GLN A 107 -2.82 -24.14 -10.35
CA GLN A 107 -1.42 -24.04 -10.74
C GLN A 107 -1.16 -22.78 -11.56
N ARG A 108 -1.98 -22.48 -12.58
CA ARG A 108 -1.87 -21.25 -13.38
C ARG A 108 -2.01 -20.00 -12.51
N LEU A 109 -3.00 -19.97 -11.60
CA LEU A 109 -3.15 -18.85 -10.65
C LEU A 109 -1.90 -18.66 -9.79
N LYS A 110 -1.32 -19.75 -9.26
CA LYS A 110 -0.05 -19.68 -8.50
C LYS A 110 1.10 -19.17 -9.36
N GLU A 111 1.22 -19.65 -10.60
CA GLU A 111 2.26 -19.20 -11.53
C GLU A 111 2.13 -17.70 -11.84
N TYR A 112 0.93 -17.20 -12.12
CA TYR A 112 0.71 -15.76 -12.35
C TYR A 112 0.96 -14.91 -11.10
N LEU A 113 0.56 -15.37 -9.91
CA LEU A 113 0.83 -14.67 -8.66
C LEU A 113 2.34 -14.59 -8.39
N VAL A 114 3.07 -15.69 -8.60
CA VAL A 114 4.53 -15.73 -8.41
C VAL A 114 5.23 -14.89 -9.47
N GLN A 115 4.91 -15.06 -10.76
CA GLN A 115 5.55 -14.35 -11.86
C GLN A 115 5.27 -12.84 -11.80
N GLY A 116 4.02 -12.45 -11.53
CA GLY A 116 3.63 -11.05 -11.36
C GLY A 116 4.38 -10.40 -10.19
N TYR A 117 4.48 -11.10 -9.06
CA TYR A 117 5.26 -10.65 -7.92
C TYR A 117 6.76 -10.52 -8.25
N THR A 118 7.36 -11.52 -8.90
CA THR A 118 8.79 -11.48 -9.26
C THR A 118 9.11 -10.40 -10.30
N LEU A 119 8.24 -10.20 -11.29
CA LEU A 119 8.44 -9.19 -12.34
C LEU A 119 8.33 -7.77 -11.75
N ASN A 120 7.34 -7.53 -10.88
CA ASN A 120 7.20 -6.25 -10.20
C ASN A 120 8.39 -5.97 -9.30
N ARG A 121 8.84 -6.95 -8.51
CA ARG A 121 10.05 -6.82 -7.68
C ARG A 121 11.30 -6.50 -8.51
N SER A 122 11.50 -7.19 -9.63
CA SER A 122 12.66 -6.94 -10.50
C SER A 122 12.61 -5.54 -11.14
N ARG A 123 11.43 -5.06 -11.55
CA ARG A 123 11.23 -3.69 -12.03
C ARG A 123 11.53 -2.66 -10.94
N PHE A 124 11.07 -2.90 -9.71
CA PHE A 124 11.37 -2.06 -8.56
C PHE A 124 12.87 -1.98 -8.29
N GLU A 125 13.54 -3.13 -8.13
CA GLU A 125 14.98 -3.20 -7.83
C GLU A 125 15.81 -2.48 -8.90
N LYS A 126 15.39 -2.59 -10.17
CA LYS A 126 16.02 -1.87 -11.28
C LYS A 126 15.80 -0.35 -11.18
N ASN A 127 14.56 0.11 -10.99
CA ASN A 127 14.25 1.54 -10.89
C ASN A 127 14.97 2.19 -9.69
N ALA A 128 15.00 1.50 -8.55
CA ALA A 128 15.73 1.94 -7.37
C ALA A 128 17.23 2.06 -7.65
N ALA A 129 17.84 1.05 -8.29
CA ALA A 129 19.25 1.08 -8.63
C ALA A 129 19.61 2.20 -9.63
N GLU A 130 18.76 2.45 -10.64
CA GLU A 130 18.95 3.56 -11.58
C GLU A 130 18.88 4.92 -10.87
N LEU A 131 17.95 5.06 -9.92
CA LEU A 131 17.78 6.27 -9.13
C LEU A 131 18.97 6.53 -8.18
N GLU A 132 19.45 5.48 -7.51
CA GLU A 132 20.65 5.52 -6.66
C GLU A 132 21.91 5.87 -7.48
N GLN A 133 22.05 5.31 -8.68
CA GLN A 133 23.16 5.67 -9.57
C GLN A 133 23.09 7.13 -10.02
N ALA A 134 21.90 7.63 -10.37
CA ALA A 134 21.71 9.04 -10.71
C ALA A 134 22.07 9.96 -9.53
N LEU A 135 21.71 9.57 -8.30
CA LEU A 135 22.09 10.26 -7.08
C LEU A 135 23.60 10.31 -6.88
N ALA A 136 24.28 9.17 -7.02
CA ALA A 136 25.73 9.10 -6.88
C ALA A 136 26.44 10.01 -7.89
N LEU A 137 25.92 10.12 -9.12
CA LEU A 137 26.45 11.04 -10.13
C LEU A 137 26.22 12.51 -9.76
N ILE A 138 25.03 12.85 -9.26
CA ILE A 138 24.69 14.20 -8.81
C ILE A 138 25.59 14.62 -7.63
N GLN A 139 25.74 13.76 -6.63
CA GLN A 139 26.63 13.98 -5.48
C GLN A 139 28.09 14.14 -5.90
N LYS A 140 28.58 13.26 -6.80
CA LYS A 140 29.94 13.35 -7.34
C LYS A 140 30.17 14.65 -8.09
N ALA A 141 29.18 15.14 -8.84
CA ALA A 141 29.23 16.43 -9.51
C ALA A 141 29.23 17.60 -8.50
N ALA A 142 28.50 17.51 -7.40
CA ALA A 142 28.49 18.53 -6.33
C ALA A 142 29.82 18.72 -5.61
N LEU A 143 30.54 17.61 -5.47
CA LEU A 143 31.87 17.55 -4.88
C LEU A 143 32.95 18.03 -5.87
N SER A 144 32.59 18.32 -7.13
CA SER A 144 33.54 18.80 -8.12
C SER A 144 33.99 20.23 -7.81
N PRO A 145 35.27 20.58 -8.06
CA PRO A 145 35.79 21.92 -7.84
C PRO A 145 35.05 22.99 -8.66
N GLU A 146 34.46 22.64 -9.81
CA GLU A 146 33.74 23.58 -10.68
C GLU A 146 32.37 24.01 -10.11
N LEU A 147 31.74 23.16 -9.29
CA LEU A 147 30.44 23.41 -8.63
C LEU A 147 30.57 23.76 -7.14
N SER A 148 31.81 23.86 -6.63
CA SER A 148 32.14 24.08 -5.22
C SER A 148 31.76 25.45 -4.65
N GLY A 149 31.04 26.29 -5.40
CA GLY A 149 30.37 27.46 -4.84
C GLY A 149 29.23 27.03 -3.88
N GLY A 150 28.97 27.81 -2.82
CA GLY A 150 27.98 27.46 -1.80
C GLY A 150 26.56 27.20 -2.34
N ALA A 151 26.19 27.80 -3.49
CA ALA A 151 24.90 27.57 -4.13
C ALA A 151 24.79 26.21 -4.86
N GLY A 152 25.90 25.69 -5.42
CA GLY A 152 25.93 24.43 -6.16
C GLY A 152 25.78 23.20 -5.26
N ARG A 153 26.47 23.21 -4.11
CA ARG A 153 26.34 22.16 -3.08
C ARG A 153 24.93 22.11 -2.49
N GLY A 154 24.34 23.27 -2.17
CA GLY A 154 22.99 23.33 -1.62
C GLY A 154 21.92 22.75 -2.56
N LEU A 155 22.02 22.99 -3.87
CA LEU A 155 21.09 22.39 -4.85
C LEU A 155 21.21 20.86 -4.91
N VAL A 156 22.42 20.34 -4.83
CA VAL A 156 22.64 18.88 -4.85
C VAL A 156 22.11 18.23 -3.57
N ASP A 157 22.32 18.85 -2.41
CA ASP A 157 21.76 18.34 -1.15
C ASP A 157 20.22 18.31 -1.21
N ILE A 158 19.61 19.35 -1.78
CA ILE A 158 18.16 19.41 -1.98
C ILE A 158 17.69 18.27 -2.90
N VAL A 159 18.31 18.12 -4.08
CA VAL A 159 17.94 17.07 -5.03
C VAL A 159 18.13 15.68 -4.40
N SER A 160 19.19 15.48 -3.62
CA SER A 160 19.46 14.20 -2.97
C SER A 160 18.36 13.82 -1.97
N ARG A 161 17.91 14.79 -1.16
CA ARG A 161 16.82 14.56 -0.19
C ARG A 161 15.48 14.28 -0.86
N TYR A 162 15.15 14.99 -1.93
CA TYR A 162 13.90 14.74 -2.67
C TYR A 162 13.88 13.35 -3.30
N THR A 163 14.98 12.93 -3.89
CA THR A 163 15.08 11.60 -4.48
C THR A 163 15.01 10.49 -3.44
N GLN A 164 15.62 10.68 -2.26
CA GLN A 164 15.50 9.74 -1.15
C GLN A 164 14.05 9.64 -0.65
N THR A 165 13.36 10.77 -0.57
CA THR A 165 11.92 10.82 -0.23
C THR A 165 11.09 10.05 -1.25
N PHE A 166 11.40 10.20 -2.54
CA PHE A 166 10.72 9.47 -3.60
C PHE A 166 10.92 7.95 -3.49
N LEU A 167 12.14 7.50 -3.17
CA LEU A 167 12.42 6.08 -2.95
C LEU A 167 11.60 5.50 -1.78
N TRP A 168 11.43 6.26 -0.69
CA TRP A 168 10.58 5.85 0.42
C TRP A 168 9.10 5.80 0.05
N LEU A 169 8.60 6.78 -0.71
CA LEU A 169 7.21 6.79 -1.19
C LEU A 169 6.94 5.61 -2.14
N GLN A 170 7.88 5.28 -3.02
CA GLN A 170 7.73 4.12 -3.89
C GLN A 170 7.71 2.82 -3.09
N ARG A 171 8.59 2.67 -2.09
CA ARG A 171 8.57 1.51 -1.17
C ARG A 171 7.29 1.44 -0.35
N TYR A 172 6.69 2.59 -0.01
CA TYR A 172 5.40 2.68 0.64
C TYR A 172 4.28 2.13 -0.26
N ASP A 173 4.19 2.61 -1.50
CA ASP A 173 3.15 2.21 -2.46
C ASP A 173 3.21 0.70 -2.77
N GLU A 174 4.41 0.12 -2.78
CA GLU A 174 4.63 -1.30 -3.04
C GLU A 174 4.55 -2.19 -1.78
N GLY A 175 4.42 -1.59 -0.58
CA GLY A 175 4.35 -2.32 0.69
C GLY A 175 5.67 -2.96 1.13
N LEU A 176 6.81 -2.45 0.63
CA LEU A 176 8.16 -2.99 0.84
C LEU A 176 8.99 -2.17 1.84
N LEU A 177 8.37 -1.26 2.60
CA LEU A 177 9.07 -0.50 3.63
C LEU A 177 9.48 -1.42 4.80
N GLU A 178 10.79 -1.51 5.03
CA GLU A 178 11.38 -2.12 6.21
C GLU A 178 11.53 -1.10 7.34
N GLU A 179 11.64 -1.59 8.57
CA GLU A 179 11.91 -0.76 9.73
C GLU A 179 13.39 -0.34 9.72
N PRO A 180 13.70 0.97 9.70
CA PRO A 180 15.07 1.45 9.64
C PRO A 180 15.74 1.35 11.01
N PRO A 181 17.08 1.33 11.07
CA PRO A 181 17.80 1.52 12.33
C PRO A 181 17.46 2.90 12.90
N GLY A 182 17.44 3.01 14.24
CA GLY A 182 17.13 4.24 14.94
C GLY A 182 18.03 4.47 16.15
N GLU A 183 17.98 5.69 16.68
CA GLU A 183 18.72 6.05 17.88
C GLU A 183 17.95 5.57 19.12
N THR A 184 18.56 4.72 19.94
CA THR A 184 17.93 4.17 21.14
C THR A 184 17.51 5.28 22.10
N GLY A 185 16.27 5.23 22.59
CA GLY A 185 15.74 6.15 23.57
C GLY A 185 14.52 6.94 23.06
N GLY A 186 14.51 8.24 23.35
CA GLY A 186 13.34 9.10 23.13
C GLY A 186 12.63 9.41 24.45
N LYS A 187 12.94 10.57 25.02
CA LYS A 187 12.29 11.07 26.22
C LYS A 187 11.06 11.90 25.85
N LEU A 188 9.89 11.46 26.30
CA LEU A 188 8.67 12.26 26.19
C LEU A 188 8.67 13.39 27.22
N PRO A 189 8.07 14.55 26.90
CA PRO A 189 7.70 15.50 27.93
C PRO A 189 6.69 14.90 28.91
N SER A 190 6.56 15.48 30.10
CA SER A 190 5.42 15.15 30.95
C SER A 190 4.12 15.61 30.28
N ALA A 191 2.99 14.99 30.63
CA ALA A 191 1.68 15.41 30.11
C ALA A 191 1.42 16.90 30.40
N ASP A 192 1.84 17.40 31.56
CA ASP A 192 1.70 18.80 31.94
C ASP A 192 2.58 19.73 31.10
N GLU A 193 3.84 19.35 30.83
CA GLU A 193 4.73 20.11 29.95
C GLU A 193 4.18 20.17 28.53
N ALA A 194 3.69 19.05 28.00
CA ALA A 194 3.08 18.98 26.67
C ALA A 194 1.82 19.85 26.58
N MET A 195 0.97 19.82 27.62
CA MET A 195 -0.22 20.64 27.69
C MET A 195 0.09 22.13 27.83
N ALA A 196 1.12 22.49 28.59
CA ALA A 196 1.58 23.87 28.69
C ALA A 196 2.07 24.41 27.34
N ALA A 197 2.87 23.61 26.61
CA ALA A 197 3.36 23.95 25.28
C ALA A 197 2.21 24.09 24.26
N LEU A 198 1.24 23.17 24.27
CA LEU A 198 0.01 23.28 23.46
C LEU A 198 -0.84 24.49 23.84
N GLY A 199 -0.86 24.88 25.12
CA GLY A 199 -1.52 26.09 25.60
C GLY A 199 -0.92 27.37 25.01
N GLN A 200 0.41 27.44 24.90
CA GLN A 200 1.10 28.55 24.24
C GLN A 200 0.79 28.60 22.74
N LEU A 201 0.85 27.45 22.06
CA LEU A 201 0.47 27.35 20.65
C LEU A 201 -0.98 27.81 20.44
N LYS A 202 -1.90 27.37 21.30
CA LYS A 202 -3.30 27.76 21.26
C LYS A 202 -3.49 29.27 21.34
N GLN A 203 -2.81 29.93 22.28
CA GLN A 203 -2.89 31.39 22.42
C GLN A 203 -2.44 32.09 21.14
N GLN A 204 -1.28 31.71 20.61
CA GLN A 204 -0.75 32.28 19.36
C GLN A 204 -1.70 32.10 18.17
N LEU A 205 -2.33 30.93 18.04
CA LEU A 205 -3.28 30.67 16.96
C LEU A 205 -4.59 31.45 17.14
N ILE A 206 -5.09 31.61 18.37
CA ILE A 206 -6.29 32.42 18.64
C ILE A 206 -6.03 33.90 18.34
N GLU A 207 -4.87 34.43 18.73
CA GLU A 207 -4.46 35.81 18.42
C GLU A 207 -4.41 36.09 16.91
N ARG A 208 -4.07 35.08 16.11
CA ARG A 208 -4.07 35.15 14.64
C ARG A 208 -5.44 34.84 14.00
N GLY A 209 -6.45 34.48 14.79
CA GLY A 209 -7.77 34.08 14.28
C GLY A 209 -7.79 32.70 13.61
N GLU A 210 -6.77 31.86 13.83
CA GLU A 210 -6.59 30.54 13.20
C GLU A 210 -7.12 29.37 14.04
N ALA A 211 -7.49 29.64 15.30
CA ALA A 211 -8.02 28.65 16.23
C ALA A 211 -9.13 29.22 17.11
N THR A 212 -9.93 28.33 17.67
CA THR A 212 -10.98 28.65 18.65
C THR A 212 -10.59 28.17 20.04
N ALA A 213 -11.42 28.49 21.04
CA ALA A 213 -11.26 27.96 22.39
C ALA A 213 -11.30 26.42 22.47
N LEU A 214 -11.82 25.72 21.46
CA LEU A 214 -11.87 24.25 21.41
C LEU A 214 -10.53 23.61 21.01
N PHE A 215 -9.62 24.39 20.43
CA PHE A 215 -8.31 23.88 20.00
C PHE A 215 -7.52 23.33 21.19
N ALA A 216 -6.95 22.12 20.99
CA ALA A 216 -6.15 21.40 21.97
C ALA A 216 -6.82 21.20 23.35
N GLN A 217 -8.15 21.29 23.42
CA GLN A 217 -8.88 21.00 24.65
C GLN A 217 -8.95 19.48 24.86
N VAL A 218 -8.32 18.97 25.92
CA VAL A 218 -8.22 17.52 26.18
C VAL A 218 -9.60 16.90 26.36
N ARG A 219 -9.79 15.73 25.76
CA ARG A 219 -10.89 14.82 26.08
C ARG A 219 -10.39 13.76 27.06
N GLU A 220 -11.10 13.60 28.18
CA GLU A 220 -10.85 12.52 29.15
C GLU A 220 -9.36 12.42 29.57
N HIS A 221 -8.79 11.22 29.59
CA HIS A 221 -7.35 10.96 29.79
C HIS A 221 -6.57 10.85 28.47
N GLY A 222 -7.05 11.47 27.40
CA GLY A 222 -6.60 11.20 26.02
C GLY A 222 -5.09 11.29 25.81
N LEU A 223 -4.48 12.44 26.12
CA LEU A 223 -3.04 12.63 25.89
C LEU A 223 -2.18 11.81 26.87
N ALA A 224 -2.56 11.75 28.14
CA ALA A 224 -1.84 10.98 29.16
C ALA A 224 -1.85 9.48 28.86
N GLY A 225 -2.96 8.95 28.35
CA GLY A 225 -3.07 7.56 27.90
C GLY A 225 -2.16 7.25 26.70
N ILE A 226 -2.07 8.18 25.73
CA ILE A 226 -1.13 8.03 24.61
C ILE A 226 0.31 8.00 25.13
N PHE A 227 0.69 8.89 26.03
CA PHE A 227 2.06 8.94 26.57
C PHE A 227 2.38 7.69 27.40
N GLY A 228 1.45 7.25 28.25
CA GLY A 228 1.60 6.01 29.00
C GLY A 228 1.79 4.79 28.11
N ASN A 229 1.06 4.71 26.99
CA ASN A 229 1.27 3.66 25.99
C ASN A 229 2.65 3.76 25.32
N LEU A 230 3.14 4.98 25.05
CA LEU A 230 4.44 5.19 24.41
C LEU A 230 5.65 4.93 25.32
N ASP A 231 5.46 4.97 26.64
CA ASP A 231 6.50 4.66 27.63
C ASP A 231 6.35 3.25 28.24
N GLN A 232 5.42 2.43 27.74
CA GLN A 232 5.24 1.07 28.23
C GLN A 232 6.41 0.15 27.84
N SER A 233 6.64 -0.88 28.65
CA SER A 233 7.63 -1.95 28.39
C SER A 233 6.95 -3.28 28.09
N VAL A 234 7.51 -4.05 27.16
CA VAL A 234 7.08 -5.39 26.78
C VAL A 234 8.25 -6.35 27.01
N PHE A 235 8.04 -7.37 27.84
CA PHE A 235 9.09 -8.33 28.26
C PHE A 235 10.36 -7.68 28.87
N GLY A 236 10.20 -6.53 29.54
CA GLY A 236 11.31 -5.82 30.18
C GLY A 236 12.02 -4.80 29.27
N GLU A 237 11.72 -4.80 27.97
CA GLU A 237 12.26 -3.85 27.00
C GLU A 237 11.23 -2.75 26.65
N PRO A 238 11.64 -1.52 26.30
CA PRO A 238 10.70 -0.50 25.84
C PRO A 238 9.91 -0.96 24.60
N ALA A 239 8.59 -0.72 24.59
CA ALA A 239 7.76 -1.05 23.42
C ALA A 239 8.14 -0.27 22.16
N TYR A 240 8.71 0.93 22.35
CA TYR A 240 9.21 1.80 21.30
C TYR A 240 10.66 2.17 21.63
N PRO A 241 11.64 1.36 21.18
CA PRO A 241 13.02 1.45 21.67
C PRO A 241 13.82 2.61 21.07
N THR A 242 13.38 3.20 19.95
CA THR A 242 14.11 4.27 19.25
C THR A 242 13.34 5.58 19.21
N VAL A 243 14.07 6.69 19.05
CA VAL A 243 13.50 8.04 18.86
C VAL A 243 12.59 8.06 17.63
N GLU A 244 13.02 7.45 16.52
CA GLU A 244 12.25 7.36 15.28
C GLU A 244 10.93 6.60 15.49
N SER A 245 10.98 5.44 16.14
CA SER A 245 9.80 4.63 16.42
C SER A 245 8.82 5.36 17.35
N LYS A 246 9.33 5.97 18.42
CA LYS A 246 8.50 6.70 19.38
C LYS A 246 7.90 7.98 18.78
N ALA A 247 8.65 8.72 17.96
CA ALA A 247 8.16 9.89 17.23
C ALA A 247 7.06 9.51 16.23
N ALA A 248 7.27 8.46 15.43
CA ALA A 248 6.30 7.97 14.46
C ALA A 248 4.98 7.58 15.14
N HIS A 249 5.06 6.82 16.24
CA HIS A 249 3.89 6.42 17.01
C HIS A 249 3.20 7.59 17.72
N LEU A 250 3.96 8.57 18.22
CA LEU A 250 3.40 9.79 18.81
C LEU A 250 2.54 10.55 17.79
N LEU A 251 3.08 10.82 16.59
CA LEU A 251 2.32 11.49 15.53
C LEU A 251 1.08 10.67 15.16
N TYR A 252 1.24 9.36 14.94
CA TYR A 252 0.15 8.48 14.56
C TYR A 252 -0.98 8.45 15.60
N PHE A 253 -0.65 8.23 16.88
CA PHE A 253 -1.64 8.10 17.94
C PHE A 253 -2.36 9.40 18.23
N VAL A 254 -1.67 10.55 18.26
CA VAL A 254 -2.35 11.84 18.49
C VAL A 254 -3.30 12.16 17.34
N VAL A 255 -2.90 11.90 16.10
CA VAL A 255 -3.75 12.17 14.94
C VAL A 255 -4.95 11.22 14.86
N LYS A 256 -4.76 9.91 15.08
CA LYS A 256 -5.82 8.89 14.95
C LYS A 256 -6.72 8.73 16.16
N ASN A 257 -6.20 8.86 17.38
CA ASN A 257 -6.98 8.61 18.60
C ASN A 257 -7.77 9.84 19.05
N HIS A 258 -7.58 10.99 18.38
CA HIS A 258 -8.30 12.24 18.62
C HIS A 258 -8.38 12.63 20.12
N PRO A 259 -7.25 12.76 20.84
CA PRO A 259 -7.25 13.08 22.27
C PRO A 259 -7.78 14.49 22.60
N PHE A 260 -7.97 15.35 21.60
CA PHE A 260 -8.46 16.73 21.77
C PHE A 260 -9.83 16.94 21.12
N ALA A 261 -10.58 17.92 21.63
CA ALA A 261 -11.87 18.37 21.10
C ALA A 261 -11.77 18.81 19.65
N ASP A 262 -10.77 19.63 19.34
CA ASP A 262 -10.40 20.07 18.01
C ASP A 262 -8.86 20.21 17.92
N GLY A 263 -8.34 20.23 16.70
CA GLY A 263 -6.93 20.51 16.44
C GLY A 263 -6.02 19.28 16.45
N ASN A 264 -6.53 18.05 16.56
CA ASN A 264 -5.73 16.82 16.67
C ASN A 264 -4.59 16.70 15.65
N LYS A 265 -4.82 17.06 14.38
CA LYS A 265 -3.78 17.10 13.34
C LYS A 265 -2.66 18.08 13.69
N ARG A 266 -3.02 19.32 13.99
CA ARG A 266 -2.08 20.41 14.32
C ARG A 266 -1.36 20.15 15.65
N SER A 267 -2.08 19.66 16.66
CA SER A 267 -1.50 19.26 17.95
C SER A 267 -0.56 18.07 17.82
N GLY A 268 -0.90 17.07 16.98
CA GLY A 268 -0.02 15.93 16.68
C GLY A 268 1.26 16.35 15.98
N ALA A 269 1.16 17.19 14.95
CA ALA A 269 2.31 17.76 14.25
C ALA A 269 3.20 18.58 15.20
N PHE A 270 2.60 19.40 16.07
CA PHE A 270 3.33 20.18 17.06
C PHE A 270 4.06 19.29 18.08
N LEU A 271 3.37 18.31 18.68
CA LEU A 271 3.97 17.41 19.67
C LEU A 271 5.09 16.56 19.05
N PHE A 272 4.95 16.18 17.78
CA PHE A 272 5.99 15.50 17.02
C PHE A 272 7.24 16.38 16.88
N VAL A 273 7.09 17.63 16.47
CA VAL A 273 8.21 18.60 16.35
C VAL A 273 8.85 18.88 17.71
N ASP A 274 8.05 19.12 18.76
CA ASP A 274 8.54 19.34 20.13
C ASP A 274 9.32 18.11 20.65
N PHE A 275 8.82 16.89 20.38
CA PHE A 275 9.54 15.66 20.72
C PHE A 275 10.88 15.55 20.01
N LEU A 276 10.94 15.79 18.69
CA LEU A 276 12.20 15.78 17.94
C LEU A 276 13.17 16.84 18.46
N HIS A 277 12.68 18.05 18.77
CA HIS A 277 13.49 19.12 19.32
C HIS A 277 14.12 18.73 20.67
N ARG A 278 13.31 18.23 21.61
CA ARG A 278 13.76 17.80 22.94
C ARG A 278 14.76 16.66 22.92
N ASN A 279 14.70 15.83 21.88
CA ASN A 279 15.61 14.71 21.68
C ASN A 279 16.78 15.05 20.75
N GLY A 280 16.97 16.31 20.36
CA GLY A 280 18.10 16.73 19.51
C GLY A 280 18.04 16.22 18.06
N ARG A 281 16.85 15.81 17.60
CA ARG A 281 16.60 15.20 16.29
C ARG A 281 15.71 16.07 15.40
N LEU A 282 15.54 17.35 15.70
CA LEU A 282 14.81 18.26 14.80
C LEU A 282 15.62 18.64 13.58
N LEU A 283 16.93 18.80 13.75
CA LEU A 283 17.89 19.19 12.72
C LEU A 283 18.83 18.02 12.41
N ASN A 284 19.30 17.95 11.17
CA ASN A 284 20.38 17.04 10.79
C ASN A 284 21.76 17.64 11.14
N SER A 285 22.82 16.90 10.82
CA SER A 285 24.22 17.31 11.06
C SER A 285 24.59 18.65 10.41
N ASP A 286 23.93 18.99 9.32
CA ASP A 286 24.17 20.21 8.55
C ASP A 286 23.31 21.40 9.03
N GLY A 287 22.52 21.21 10.09
CA GLY A 287 21.67 22.24 10.68
C GLY A 287 20.34 22.48 9.93
N TYR A 288 20.00 21.64 8.96
CA TYR A 288 18.70 21.71 8.27
C TYR A 288 17.63 20.87 8.98
N PRO A 289 16.35 21.27 8.91
CA PRO A 289 15.25 20.45 9.43
C PRO A 289 15.22 19.06 8.80
N ILE A 290 15.03 18.02 9.62
CA ILE A 290 14.85 16.64 9.14
C ILE A 290 13.54 16.53 8.34
N ILE A 291 12.51 17.26 8.77
CA ILE A 291 11.25 17.41 8.06
C ILE A 291 10.92 18.90 7.93
N ASN A 292 10.55 19.34 6.73
CA ASN A 292 10.10 20.72 6.49
C ASN A 292 8.58 20.85 6.71
N ASP A 293 8.09 22.09 6.80
CA ASP A 293 6.68 22.39 7.11
C ASP A 293 5.70 21.72 6.14
N THR A 294 6.02 21.75 4.84
CA THR A 294 5.20 21.12 3.79
C THR A 294 5.15 19.60 3.95
N GLY A 295 6.30 18.97 4.20
CA GLY A 295 6.42 17.52 4.41
C GLY A 295 5.70 17.08 5.68
N LEU A 296 5.82 17.85 6.77
CA LEU A 296 5.10 17.58 8.01
C LEU A 296 3.59 17.70 7.83
N ALA A 297 3.12 18.73 7.12
CA ALA A 297 1.71 18.90 6.80
C ALA A 297 1.17 17.72 5.96
N ALA A 298 1.89 17.35 4.90
CA ALA A 298 1.53 16.21 4.05
C ALA A 298 1.49 14.89 4.84
N LEU A 299 2.51 14.64 5.67
CA LEU A 299 2.58 13.45 6.51
C LEU A 299 1.44 13.39 7.52
N THR A 300 1.12 14.51 8.15
CA THR A 300 0.02 14.61 9.11
C THR A 300 -1.33 14.35 8.45
N LEU A 301 -1.54 14.85 7.22
CA LEU A 301 -2.73 14.57 6.42
C LEU A 301 -2.81 13.11 6.00
N LEU A 302 -1.71 12.53 5.52
CA LEU A 302 -1.61 11.12 5.15
C LEU A 302 -1.96 10.21 6.34
N VAL A 303 -1.42 10.51 7.52
CA VAL A 303 -1.77 9.81 8.76
C VAL A 303 -3.24 10.03 9.11
N ALA A 304 -3.81 11.21 8.91
CA ALA A 304 -5.22 11.44 9.21
C ALA A 304 -6.15 10.63 8.30
N GLU A 305 -5.86 10.59 7.00
CA GLU A 305 -6.74 10.02 5.96
C GLU A 305 -6.57 8.51 5.75
N SER A 306 -5.50 7.91 6.29
CA SER A 306 -5.21 6.50 6.07
C SER A 306 -6.21 5.50 6.69
N ASP A 307 -6.27 4.29 6.12
CA ASP A 307 -6.95 3.15 6.73
C ASP A 307 -6.15 2.62 7.95
N PRO A 308 -6.78 2.28 9.08
CA PRO A 308 -6.09 1.66 10.23
C PRO A 308 -5.22 0.44 9.88
N LYS A 309 -5.53 -0.31 8.83
CA LYS A 309 -4.71 -1.44 8.32
C LYS A 309 -3.34 -0.99 7.82
N GLN A 310 -3.20 0.27 7.41
CA GLN A 310 -1.94 0.86 6.92
C GLN A 310 -1.07 1.43 8.05
N LYS A 311 -1.47 1.25 9.32
CA LYS A 311 -0.73 1.76 10.49
C LYS A 311 0.76 1.45 10.38
N GLU A 312 1.10 0.16 10.24
CA GLU A 312 2.49 -0.29 10.25
C GLU A 312 3.30 0.32 9.11
N THR A 313 2.73 0.35 7.90
CA THR A 313 3.36 0.96 6.73
C THR A 313 3.61 2.45 6.92
N LEU A 314 2.68 3.18 7.53
CA LEU A 314 2.84 4.60 7.83
C LEU A 314 3.89 4.85 8.91
N ILE A 315 3.90 4.04 9.97
CA ILE A 315 4.94 4.11 11.00
C ILE A 315 6.31 3.96 10.35
N ARG A 316 6.49 2.95 9.50
CA ARG A 316 7.76 2.73 8.80
C ARG A 316 8.11 3.87 7.85
N LEU A 317 7.13 4.45 7.15
CA LEU A 317 7.36 5.62 6.30
C LEU A 317 7.88 6.80 7.14
N ILE A 318 7.23 7.12 8.26
CA ILE A 318 7.67 8.20 9.16
C ILE A 318 9.07 7.91 9.70
N MET A 319 9.32 6.67 10.15
CA MET A 319 10.64 6.27 10.65
C MET A 319 11.72 6.41 9.60
N ASN A 320 11.47 5.99 8.36
CA ASN A 320 12.42 6.12 7.25
C ASN A 320 12.72 7.59 6.93
N MET A 321 11.71 8.46 6.99
CA MET A 321 11.93 9.91 6.82
C MET A 321 12.73 10.55 7.96
N LEU A 322 12.69 9.98 9.17
CA LEU A 322 13.44 10.46 10.33
C LEU A 322 14.85 9.86 10.42
N SER A 323 15.04 8.65 9.88
CA SER A 323 16.34 8.00 9.85
C SER A 323 17.26 8.79 8.93
N CYS A 324 18.22 9.51 9.53
CA CYS A 324 19.37 9.96 8.77
C CYS A 324 20.19 8.70 8.51
N ASN A 325 20.29 8.24 7.26
CA ASN A 325 21.35 7.32 6.88
C ASN A 325 22.68 8.01 7.24
N LYS A 326 23.29 7.60 8.36
CA LYS A 326 24.70 7.86 8.61
C LYS A 326 25.43 6.90 7.68
N GLU A 327 25.72 7.36 6.47
CA GLU A 327 26.89 6.85 5.75
C GLU A 327 28.17 7.29 6.48
#